data_AF-A0A2S7P7H6-F1
#
_entry.id   AF-A0A2S7P7H6-F1
#
_cell.length_a   1.000
_cell.length_b   1.000
_cell.length_c   1.000
_cell.angle_alpha   90.00
_cell.angle_beta   90.00
_cell.angle_gamma   90.00
#
_symmetry.space_group_name_H-M   'P 1'
#
loop_
_entity.id
_entity.type
_entity.pdbx_description
1 polymer ?
#
loop_
_entity_poly.entity_id
_entity_poly.type
_entity_poly.pdbx_seq_one_letter_code
_entity_poly.pdbx_strand_id
1 'polypeptide(L)'
;MAHANKGNTTTMNTLEKSRSTSSTSSDEVRVIGIDEYEQAAQCLAEAFATDDVARYFIDTDDMASYSAEYKWKLHCDILRYVVAAHCYKGLVTTIGPNYDAVALWMPPGNNMDDWWTILRSGMWRLYYKLSSEGRKRFYKEFLPLLHHTKEDILGARDSDSYYLVYLGSKPSTRGKGYAKKLVEHMTAQADRENRATYLESSAEANLGYYRKLGFAWKTDIVLERGVRPVKMQIMVREPRGAGAKGKEQSVEVRMIE
;
A
#
# COMPACT_ATOMS: atom_id res chain seq x y z
N MET A 1 78.53 -17.47 17.58
CA MET A 1 78.41 -18.14 16.26
C MET A 1 76.92 -18.28 15.98
N ALA A 2 76.31 -17.34 15.24
CA ALA A 2 76.32 -17.22 13.79
C ALA A 2 75.15 -18.01 13.14
N HIS A 3 74.37 -17.24 12.39
CA HIS A 3 73.47 -17.57 11.28
C HIS A 3 72.01 -18.01 11.53
N ALA A 4 71.16 -17.09 11.08
CA ALA A 4 69.77 -17.21 10.66
C ALA A 4 69.55 -18.25 9.55
N ASN A 5 68.32 -18.75 9.42
CA ASN A 5 67.59 -18.59 8.16
C ASN A 5 66.06 -18.67 8.32
N LYS A 6 65.39 -17.87 7.47
CA LYS A 6 63.95 -17.63 7.37
C LYS A 6 63.21 -18.79 6.70
N GLY A 7 61.96 -19.02 7.12
CA GLY A 7 60.95 -19.76 6.36
C GLY A 7 59.61 -19.02 6.46
N ASN A 8 59.14 -18.52 5.31
CA ASN A 8 57.87 -17.81 5.15
C ASN A 8 56.67 -18.72 5.46
N THR A 9 55.77 -18.28 6.35
CA THR A 9 54.42 -18.84 6.46
C THR A 9 53.42 -17.80 5.95
N THR A 10 52.86 -18.06 4.78
CA THR A 10 51.76 -17.32 4.16
C THR A 10 50.56 -17.31 5.10
N THR A 11 50.24 -16.15 5.67
CA THR A 11 49.01 -15.92 6.42
C THR A 11 47.93 -15.41 5.45
N MET A 12 46.94 -16.27 5.20
CA MET A 12 45.69 -15.92 4.55
C MET A 12 44.97 -14.86 5.40
N ASN A 13 44.99 -13.61 4.96
CA ASN A 13 44.15 -12.55 5.52
C ASN A 13 42.71 -12.73 5.03
N THR A 14 41.92 -13.47 5.79
CA THR A 14 40.46 -13.46 5.67
C THR A 14 39.97 -12.09 6.14
N LEU A 15 39.68 -11.21 5.20
CA LEU A 15 39.01 -9.93 5.46
C LEU A 15 37.58 -10.23 5.93
N GLU A 16 37.39 -10.35 7.24
CA GLU A 16 36.07 -10.26 7.86
C GLU A 16 35.53 -8.86 7.59
N LYS A 17 34.64 -8.78 6.60
CA LYS A 17 33.81 -7.61 6.34
C LYS A 17 32.86 -7.47 7.53
N SER A 18 33.28 -6.69 8.53
CA SER A 18 32.43 -6.20 9.61
C SER A 18 31.21 -5.53 9.00
N ARG A 19 30.12 -6.29 8.91
CA ARG A 19 28.81 -5.81 8.52
C ARG A 19 28.28 -5.13 9.79
N SER A 20 28.44 -3.82 9.85
CA SER A 20 27.83 -2.97 10.88
C SER A 20 26.32 -3.20 10.84
N THR A 21 25.83 -4.11 11.69
CA THR A 21 24.41 -4.24 11.98
C THR A 21 24.04 -3.08 12.88
N SER A 22 23.76 -1.92 12.28
CA SER A 22 22.94 -0.93 12.96
C SER A 22 21.60 -1.61 13.22
N SER A 23 21.33 -1.95 14.47
CA SER A 23 20.02 -2.41 14.91
C SER A 23 19.07 -1.22 14.78
N THR A 24 18.55 -0.99 13.57
CA THR A 24 17.41 -0.09 13.38
C THR A 24 16.33 -0.61 14.31
N SER A 25 15.85 0.23 15.22
CA SER A 25 14.76 -0.13 16.14
C SER A 25 13.64 -0.76 15.31
N SER A 26 13.28 -2.00 15.61
CA SER A 26 12.27 -2.74 14.84
C SER A 26 10.90 -2.06 14.84
N ASP A 27 10.71 -1.06 15.69
CA ASP A 27 9.47 -0.34 15.92
C ASP A 27 9.40 1.04 15.25
N GLU A 28 10.37 1.36 14.39
CA GLU A 28 10.39 2.58 13.58
C GLU A 28 9.87 2.36 12.16
N VAL A 29 9.20 3.38 11.62
CA VAL A 29 8.74 3.39 10.23
C VAL A 29 9.93 3.70 9.32
N ARG A 30 10.12 2.87 8.30
CA ARG A 30 11.16 2.99 7.29
C ARG A 30 10.53 3.12 5.90
N VAL A 31 11.08 4.01 5.08
CA VAL A 31 10.83 4.03 3.63
C VAL A 31 11.73 3.00 2.95
N ILE A 32 11.19 2.22 2.01
CA ILE A 32 11.96 1.22 1.26
C ILE A 32 11.96 1.47 -0.24
N GLY A 33 13.04 1.06 -0.88
CA GLY A 33 13.22 1.13 -2.33
C GLY A 33 12.97 -0.21 -3.02
N ILE A 34 13.25 -0.23 -4.33
CA ILE A 34 13.06 -1.40 -5.18
C ILE A 34 13.91 -2.61 -4.77
N ASP A 35 15.00 -2.43 -4.04
CA ASP A 35 15.86 -3.54 -3.61
C ASP A 35 15.22 -4.41 -2.50
N GLU A 36 14.16 -3.91 -1.87
CA GLU A 36 13.49 -4.51 -0.71
C GLU A 36 12.00 -4.83 -0.97
N TYR A 37 11.55 -4.64 -2.22
CA TYR A 37 10.14 -4.67 -2.57
C TYR A 37 9.49 -6.06 -2.43
N GLU A 38 10.25 -7.14 -2.58
CA GLU A 38 9.69 -8.50 -2.58
C GLU A 38 9.16 -8.90 -1.21
N GLN A 39 9.87 -8.52 -0.15
CA GLN A 39 9.45 -8.80 1.21
C GLN A 39 8.22 -7.98 1.61
N ALA A 40 8.15 -6.73 1.13
CA ALA A 40 6.97 -5.90 1.32
C ALA A 40 5.76 -6.43 0.53
N ALA A 41 5.97 -6.89 -0.71
CA ALA A 41 4.94 -7.54 -1.51
C ALA A 41 4.44 -8.83 -0.85
N GLN A 42 5.34 -9.64 -0.28
CA GLN A 42 4.97 -10.85 0.45
C GLN A 42 4.12 -10.54 1.69
N CYS A 43 4.46 -9.50 2.47
CA CYS A 43 3.64 -9.03 3.58
C CYS A 43 2.21 -8.69 3.12
N LEU A 44 2.08 -7.89 2.05
CA LEU A 44 0.77 -7.51 1.54
C LEU A 44 0.02 -8.71 0.94
N ALA A 45 0.71 -9.64 0.26
CA ALA A 45 0.08 -10.85 -0.26
C ALA A 45 -0.55 -11.68 0.87
N GLU A 46 0.14 -11.84 1.99
CA GLU A 46 -0.40 -12.50 3.19
C GLU A 46 -1.54 -11.71 3.84
N ALA A 47 -1.40 -10.39 3.95
CA ALA A 47 -2.41 -9.54 4.58
C ALA A 47 -3.74 -9.52 3.81
N PHE A 48 -3.68 -9.58 2.48
CA PHE A 48 -4.82 -9.51 1.56
C PHE A 48 -5.20 -10.89 0.98
N ALA A 49 -4.75 -11.99 1.58
CA ALA A 49 -4.95 -13.34 1.04
C ALA A 49 -6.43 -13.72 0.84
N THR A 50 -7.31 -13.18 1.69
CA THR A 50 -8.76 -13.43 1.67
C THR A 50 -9.56 -12.13 1.53
N ASP A 51 -8.94 -11.07 0.99
CA ASP A 51 -9.62 -9.77 0.82
C ASP A 51 -10.44 -9.76 -0.47
N ASP A 52 -11.76 -9.53 -0.36
CA ASP A 52 -12.68 -9.64 -1.48
C ASP A 52 -12.36 -8.66 -2.62
N VAL A 53 -11.80 -7.47 -2.31
CA VAL A 53 -11.41 -6.47 -3.31
C VAL A 53 -10.15 -6.91 -4.05
N ALA A 54 -9.12 -7.34 -3.33
CA ALA A 54 -7.87 -7.83 -3.92
C ALA A 54 -8.10 -9.09 -4.77
N ARG A 55 -9.08 -9.91 -4.39
CA ARG A 55 -9.46 -11.14 -5.08
C ARG A 55 -10.45 -10.92 -6.23
N TYR A 56 -11.06 -9.74 -6.36
CA TYR A 56 -12.17 -9.43 -7.27
C TYR A 56 -11.92 -9.77 -8.75
N PHE A 57 -10.69 -9.53 -9.22
CA PHE A 57 -10.24 -9.77 -10.59
C PHE A 57 -9.38 -11.05 -10.74
N ILE A 58 -9.29 -11.84 -9.67
CA ILE A 58 -8.63 -13.16 -9.62
C ILE A 58 -9.67 -14.28 -9.55
N ASP A 59 -10.66 -14.13 -8.67
CA ASP A 59 -11.75 -15.09 -8.45
C ASP A 59 -12.94 -14.78 -9.38
N THR A 60 -12.65 -14.82 -10.67
CA THR A 60 -13.64 -14.69 -11.75
C THR A 60 -14.19 -16.05 -12.15
N ASP A 61 -15.38 -16.05 -12.77
CA ASP A 61 -16.04 -17.29 -13.18
C ASP A 61 -15.21 -18.09 -14.20
N ASP A 62 -14.51 -17.40 -15.11
CA ASP A 62 -13.60 -18.01 -16.09
C ASP A 62 -12.29 -18.55 -15.47
N MET A 63 -12.11 -18.36 -14.16
CA MET A 63 -11.01 -18.90 -13.36
C MET A 63 -11.46 -20.02 -12.41
N ALA A 64 -12.72 -20.49 -12.48
CA ALA A 64 -13.26 -21.49 -11.56
C ALA A 64 -12.53 -22.84 -11.59
N SER A 65 -12.01 -23.26 -12.75
CA SER A 65 -11.27 -24.52 -12.93
C SER A 65 -9.78 -24.44 -12.58
N TYR A 66 -9.25 -23.23 -12.33
CA TYR A 66 -7.84 -23.03 -11.99
C TYR A 66 -7.59 -23.38 -10.53
N SER A 67 -6.42 -23.98 -10.26
CA SER A 67 -6.05 -24.41 -8.91
C SER A 67 -5.87 -23.22 -7.95
N ALA A 68 -6.03 -23.47 -6.66
CA ALA A 68 -5.81 -22.46 -5.62
C ALA A 68 -4.38 -21.91 -5.65
N GLU A 69 -3.39 -22.77 -5.95
CA GLU A 69 -1.97 -22.41 -6.05
C GLU A 69 -1.73 -21.46 -7.22
N TYR A 70 -2.39 -21.68 -8.37
CA TYR A 70 -2.30 -20.77 -9.50
C TYR A 70 -2.84 -19.38 -9.15
N LYS A 71 -4.03 -19.34 -8.53
CA LYS A 71 -4.66 -18.07 -8.13
C LYS A 71 -3.87 -17.36 -7.02
N TRP A 72 -3.25 -18.11 -6.12
CA TRP A 72 -2.34 -17.58 -5.11
C TRP A 72 -1.09 -16.98 -5.75
N LYS A 73 -0.50 -17.67 -6.72
CA LYS A 73 0.65 -17.15 -7.48
C LYS A 73 0.30 -15.85 -8.22
N LEU A 74 -0.88 -15.80 -8.85
CA LEU A 74 -1.37 -14.60 -9.53
C LEU A 74 -1.52 -13.43 -8.54
N HIS A 75 -2.12 -13.68 -7.37
CA HIS A 75 -2.22 -12.71 -6.27
C HIS A 75 -0.85 -12.17 -5.85
N CYS A 76 0.11 -13.05 -5.56
CA CYS A 76 1.47 -12.62 -5.19
C CYS A 76 2.14 -11.81 -6.30
N ASP A 77 1.95 -12.19 -7.57
CA ASP A 77 2.52 -11.44 -8.70
C ASP A 77 1.88 -10.04 -8.84
N ILE A 78 0.56 -9.90 -8.63
CA ILE A 78 -0.13 -8.60 -8.61
C ILE A 78 0.48 -7.71 -7.53
N LEU A 79 0.54 -8.20 -6.28
CA LEU A 79 1.07 -7.41 -5.16
C LEU A 79 2.54 -7.04 -5.39
N ARG A 80 3.33 -7.94 -5.99
CA ARG A 80 4.71 -7.66 -6.37
C ARG A 80 4.83 -6.54 -7.40
N TYR A 81 3.98 -6.53 -8.43
CA TYR A 81 3.99 -5.46 -9.44
C TYR A 81 3.53 -4.12 -8.85
N VAL A 82 2.49 -4.15 -8.03
CA VAL A 82 1.96 -2.94 -7.38
C VAL A 82 3.00 -2.34 -6.44
N VAL A 83 3.65 -3.12 -5.58
CA VAL A 83 4.71 -2.62 -4.69
C VAL A 83 5.89 -2.08 -5.50
N ALA A 84 6.34 -2.79 -6.54
CA ALA A 84 7.43 -2.33 -7.40
C ALA A 84 7.12 -0.97 -8.05
N ALA A 85 5.89 -0.79 -8.54
CA ALA A 85 5.45 0.46 -9.12
C ALA A 85 5.43 1.61 -8.09
N HIS A 86 5.00 1.33 -6.85
CA HIS A 86 5.08 2.31 -5.76
C HIS A 86 6.52 2.62 -5.34
N CYS A 87 7.46 1.66 -5.43
CA CYS A 87 8.88 1.96 -5.23
C CYS A 87 9.46 2.92 -6.28
N TYR A 88 8.84 3.05 -7.46
CA TYR A 88 9.32 3.93 -8.53
C TYR A 88 8.63 5.29 -8.59
N LYS A 89 7.35 5.37 -8.23
CA LYS A 89 6.56 6.61 -8.35
C LYS A 89 5.79 7.01 -7.10
N GLY A 90 5.61 6.08 -6.18
CA GLY A 90 4.94 6.32 -4.91
C GLY A 90 5.92 6.37 -3.75
N LEU A 91 5.43 5.92 -2.60
CA LEU A 91 6.21 5.70 -1.40
C LEU A 91 5.78 4.38 -0.77
N VAL A 92 6.77 3.57 -0.39
CA VAL A 92 6.53 2.31 0.33
C VAL A 92 7.12 2.44 1.72
N THR A 93 6.29 2.32 2.74
CA THR A 93 6.73 2.34 4.14
C THR A 93 6.51 1.00 4.82
N THR A 94 7.40 0.63 5.72
CA THR A 94 7.33 -0.61 6.48
C THR A 94 7.77 -0.42 7.94
N ILE A 95 7.35 -1.32 8.81
CA ILE A 95 7.68 -1.36 10.23
C ILE A 95 7.65 -2.80 10.73
N GLY A 96 8.36 -3.06 11.83
CA GLY A 96 8.49 -4.38 12.43
C GLY A 96 9.65 -5.18 11.83
N PRO A 97 10.11 -6.22 12.54
CA PRO A 97 11.06 -7.16 11.96
C PRO A 97 10.45 -7.79 10.70
N ASN A 98 11.25 -8.05 9.68
CA ASN A 98 10.81 -8.77 8.48
C ASN A 98 9.55 -8.19 7.79
N TYR A 99 9.38 -6.88 7.77
CA TYR A 99 8.26 -6.22 7.07
C TYR A 99 6.90 -6.68 7.63
N ASP A 100 6.76 -6.67 8.95
CA ASP A 100 5.53 -7.13 9.62
C ASP A 100 4.30 -6.32 9.22
N ALA A 101 4.47 -5.05 8.87
CA ALA A 101 3.44 -4.23 8.23
C ALA A 101 4.03 -3.34 7.14
N VAL A 102 3.21 -3.05 6.13
CA VAL A 102 3.55 -2.27 4.94
C VAL A 102 2.41 -1.34 4.60
N ALA A 103 2.74 -0.13 4.14
CA ALA A 103 1.81 0.80 3.53
C ALA A 103 2.35 1.31 2.18
N LEU A 104 1.45 1.41 1.20
CA LEU A 104 1.72 1.98 -0.12
C LEU A 104 0.99 3.30 -0.25
N TRP A 105 1.74 4.34 -0.61
CA TRP A 105 1.24 5.70 -0.73
C TRP A 105 1.53 6.25 -2.12
N MET A 106 0.58 6.99 -2.67
CA MET A 106 0.82 7.89 -3.78
C MET A 106 0.88 9.33 -3.25
N PRO A 107 2.04 10.00 -3.34
CA PRO A 107 2.17 11.40 -3.00
C PRO A 107 1.42 12.30 -3.99
N PRO A 108 1.12 13.56 -3.61
CA PRO A 108 0.53 14.55 -4.51
C PRO A 108 1.27 14.68 -5.84
N GLY A 109 0.52 14.91 -6.92
CA GLY A 109 1.03 15.10 -8.28
C GLY A 109 1.60 13.84 -8.94
N ASN A 110 1.56 12.69 -8.27
CA ASN A 110 2.06 11.43 -8.81
C ASN A 110 0.92 10.47 -9.15
N ASN A 111 1.05 9.79 -10.27
CA ASN A 111 0.23 8.65 -10.68
C ASN A 111 1.15 7.53 -11.20
N MET A 112 0.57 6.42 -11.63
CA MET A 112 1.32 5.21 -12.05
C MET A 112 1.18 4.94 -13.56
N ASP A 113 0.80 5.95 -14.34
CA ASP A 113 0.38 5.76 -15.73
C ASP A 113 1.54 5.90 -16.74
N ASP A 114 2.75 6.21 -16.27
CA ASP A 114 3.89 6.35 -17.15
C ASP A 114 4.47 5.00 -17.62
N TRP A 115 4.88 4.96 -18.88
CA TRP A 115 5.39 3.75 -19.53
C TRP A 115 6.60 3.13 -18.83
N TRP A 116 7.46 3.94 -18.21
CA TRP A 116 8.68 3.45 -17.57
C TRP A 116 8.35 2.69 -16.28
N THR A 117 7.45 3.23 -15.47
CA THR A 117 6.92 2.57 -14.29
C THR A 117 6.19 1.29 -14.66
N ILE A 118 5.31 1.33 -15.66
CA ILE A 118 4.57 0.15 -16.15
C ILE A 118 5.54 -0.96 -16.59
N LEU A 119 6.58 -0.61 -17.35
CA LEU A 119 7.57 -1.57 -17.86
C LEU A 119 8.38 -2.21 -16.73
N ARG A 120 8.99 -1.39 -15.86
CA ARG A 120 9.95 -1.87 -14.85
C ARG A 120 9.30 -2.55 -13.67
N SER A 121 8.10 -2.09 -13.27
CA SER A 121 7.34 -2.75 -12.20
C SER A 121 6.81 -4.12 -12.65
N GLY A 122 6.65 -4.32 -13.96
CA GLY A 122 6.01 -5.50 -14.52
C GLY A 122 4.49 -5.44 -14.56
N MET A 123 3.87 -4.29 -14.27
CA MET A 123 2.42 -4.08 -14.37
C MET A 123 1.86 -4.46 -15.75
N TRP A 124 2.64 -4.31 -16.83
CA TRP A 124 2.26 -4.76 -18.18
C TRP A 124 1.94 -6.27 -18.26
N ARG A 125 2.55 -7.09 -17.39
CA ARG A 125 2.33 -8.54 -17.37
C ARG A 125 0.93 -8.90 -16.89
N LEU A 126 0.26 -8.01 -16.14
CA LEU A 126 -1.12 -8.25 -15.69
C LEU A 126 -2.07 -8.43 -16.87
N TYR A 127 -1.89 -7.69 -17.95
CA TYR A 127 -2.69 -7.85 -19.15
C TYR A 127 -2.64 -9.28 -19.72
N TYR A 128 -1.50 -9.98 -19.58
CA TYR A 128 -1.34 -11.34 -20.09
C TYR A 128 -1.65 -12.42 -19.06
N LYS A 129 -1.64 -12.07 -17.78
CA LYS A 129 -1.85 -13.01 -16.66
C LYS A 129 -3.28 -13.06 -16.17
N LEU A 130 -4.01 -11.95 -16.26
CA LEU A 130 -5.42 -11.91 -15.93
C LEU A 130 -6.22 -12.65 -17.00
N SER A 131 -7.27 -13.32 -16.55
CA SER A 131 -8.23 -13.95 -17.45
C SER A 131 -8.96 -12.92 -18.32
N SER A 132 -9.82 -13.39 -19.21
CA SER A 132 -10.62 -12.49 -20.05
C SER A 132 -11.56 -11.61 -19.21
N GLU A 133 -12.17 -12.19 -18.18
CA GLU A 133 -13.04 -11.51 -17.25
C GLU A 133 -12.24 -10.68 -16.23
N GLY A 134 -11.13 -11.21 -15.72
CA GLY A 134 -10.24 -10.49 -14.81
C GLY A 134 -9.71 -9.19 -15.43
N ARG A 135 -9.35 -9.21 -16.73
CA ARG A 135 -8.97 -8.00 -17.46
C ARG A 135 -10.10 -6.98 -17.56
N LYS A 136 -11.33 -7.41 -17.82
CA LYS A 136 -12.49 -6.50 -17.89
C LYS A 136 -12.72 -5.85 -16.53
N ARG A 137 -12.79 -6.65 -15.47
CA ARG A 137 -12.97 -6.18 -14.09
C ARG A 137 -11.85 -5.22 -13.67
N PHE A 138 -10.60 -5.52 -13.99
CA PHE A 138 -9.48 -4.67 -13.58
C PHE A 138 -9.41 -3.37 -14.40
N TYR A 139 -9.32 -3.45 -15.73
CA TYR A 139 -9.01 -2.29 -16.58
C TYR A 139 -10.22 -1.46 -17.01
N LYS A 140 -11.42 -2.05 -17.08
CA LYS A 140 -12.63 -1.37 -17.57
C LYS A 140 -13.62 -0.99 -16.48
N GLU A 141 -13.41 -1.46 -15.25
CA GLU A 141 -14.32 -1.25 -14.12
C GLU A 141 -13.57 -0.74 -12.90
N PHE A 142 -12.71 -1.56 -12.30
CA PHE A 142 -12.03 -1.25 -11.04
C PHE A 142 -11.17 0.03 -11.14
N LEU A 143 -10.23 0.09 -12.08
CA LEU A 143 -9.35 1.26 -12.21
C LEU A 143 -10.14 2.55 -12.55
N PRO A 144 -11.04 2.58 -13.56
CA PRO A 144 -11.86 3.76 -13.83
C PRO A 144 -12.75 4.17 -12.64
N LEU A 145 -13.35 3.21 -11.93
CA LEU A 145 -14.19 3.49 -10.78
C LEU A 145 -13.39 4.18 -9.66
N LEU A 146 -12.21 3.68 -9.32
CA LEU A 146 -11.36 4.32 -8.31
C LEU A 146 -10.91 5.72 -8.75
N HIS A 147 -10.53 5.87 -10.01
CA HIS A 147 -10.09 7.16 -10.56
C HIS A 147 -11.20 8.21 -10.48
N HIS A 148 -12.38 7.92 -11.04
CA HIS A 148 -13.50 8.86 -11.03
C HIS A 148 -13.99 9.13 -9.61
N THR A 149 -14.04 8.11 -8.75
CA THR A 149 -14.48 8.30 -7.35
C THR A 149 -13.55 9.25 -6.60
N LYS A 150 -12.22 9.08 -6.77
CA LYS A 150 -11.24 9.96 -6.14
C LYS A 150 -11.36 11.40 -6.66
N GLU A 151 -11.50 11.56 -7.98
CA GLU A 151 -11.72 12.86 -8.62
C GLU A 151 -13.01 13.54 -8.13
N ASP A 152 -14.13 12.83 -8.09
CA ASP A 152 -15.42 13.33 -7.62
C ASP A 152 -15.38 13.78 -6.15
N ILE A 153 -14.67 13.03 -5.29
CA ILE A 153 -14.59 13.30 -3.86
C ILE A 153 -13.61 14.42 -3.52
N LEU A 154 -12.48 14.50 -4.22
CA LEU A 154 -11.43 15.48 -3.92
C LEU A 154 -11.51 16.74 -4.78
N GLY A 155 -12.13 16.66 -5.97
CA GLY A 155 -12.24 17.75 -6.94
C GLY A 155 -10.86 18.35 -7.25
N ALA A 156 -10.73 19.66 -7.08
CA ALA A 156 -9.47 20.39 -7.27
C ALA A 156 -8.30 19.89 -6.40
N ARG A 157 -8.57 19.11 -5.34
CA ARG A 157 -7.55 18.54 -4.45
C ARG A 157 -7.08 17.16 -4.91
N ASP A 158 -7.61 16.60 -5.99
CA ASP A 158 -7.29 15.25 -6.46
C ASP A 158 -5.78 15.05 -6.67
N SER A 159 -5.16 15.97 -7.40
CA SER A 159 -3.71 15.99 -7.64
C SER A 159 -2.91 16.54 -6.46
N ASP A 160 -3.55 17.07 -5.42
CA ASP A 160 -2.92 17.78 -4.30
C ASP A 160 -3.05 17.02 -2.96
N SER A 161 -3.42 15.75 -2.99
CA SER A 161 -3.67 14.92 -1.79
C SER A 161 -2.78 13.68 -1.74
N TYR A 162 -2.53 13.18 -0.53
CA TYR A 162 -1.91 11.85 -0.34
C TYR A 162 -2.96 10.76 -0.48
N TYR A 163 -2.61 9.68 -1.17
CA TYR A 163 -3.49 8.52 -1.35
C TYR A 163 -2.89 7.26 -0.74
N LEU A 164 -3.55 6.68 0.27
CA LEU A 164 -3.23 5.37 0.82
C LEU A 164 -3.84 4.27 -0.04
N VAL A 165 -2.99 3.58 -0.82
CA VAL A 165 -3.43 2.54 -1.77
C VAL A 165 -3.53 1.17 -1.10
N TYR A 166 -2.56 0.83 -0.24
CA TYR A 166 -2.57 -0.42 0.52
C TYR A 166 -2.07 -0.18 1.95
N LEU A 167 -2.70 -0.85 2.91
CA LEU A 167 -2.22 -0.96 4.29
C LEU A 167 -2.44 -2.38 4.76
N GLY A 168 -1.35 -3.11 5.01
CA GLY A 168 -1.41 -4.51 5.41
C GLY A 168 -0.44 -4.84 6.54
N SER A 169 -0.83 -5.79 7.38
CA SER A 169 0.06 -6.42 8.35
C SER A 169 -0.10 -7.94 8.32
N LYS A 170 1.01 -8.63 8.57
CA LYS A 170 1.00 -10.10 8.67
C LYS A 170 0.03 -10.54 9.77
N PRO A 171 -0.71 -11.64 9.58
CA PRO A 171 -1.65 -12.13 10.61
C PRO A 171 -0.98 -12.34 11.98
N SER A 172 0.27 -12.81 12.00
CA SER A 172 1.05 -13.08 13.22
C SER A 172 1.47 -11.84 14.00
N THR A 173 1.30 -10.64 13.46
CA THR A 173 1.87 -9.40 14.03
C THR A 173 0.80 -8.35 14.32
N ARG A 174 -0.47 -8.73 14.15
CA ARG A 174 -1.64 -7.90 14.49
C ARG A 174 -1.65 -7.58 15.99
N GLY A 175 -2.25 -6.43 16.34
CA GLY A 175 -2.33 -5.95 17.72
C GLY A 175 -1.12 -5.15 18.21
N LYS A 176 0.00 -5.08 17.46
CA LYS A 176 1.19 -4.30 17.83
C LYS A 176 1.12 -2.80 17.51
N GLY A 177 0.02 -2.33 16.91
CA GLY A 177 -0.15 -0.92 16.53
C GLY A 177 0.67 -0.46 15.31
N TYR A 178 1.32 -1.39 14.59
CA TYR A 178 2.16 -1.09 13.43
C TYR A 178 1.43 -0.38 12.29
N ALA A 179 0.23 -0.84 11.91
CA ALA A 179 -0.58 -0.18 10.90
C ALA A 179 -0.88 1.29 11.28
N LYS A 180 -1.19 1.54 12.57
CA LYS A 180 -1.43 2.89 13.08
C LYS A 180 -0.19 3.77 12.93
N LYS A 181 0.99 3.27 13.32
CA LYS A 181 2.25 4.00 13.16
C LYS A 181 2.57 4.36 11.69
N LEU A 182 2.31 3.45 10.75
CA LEU A 182 2.50 3.71 9.31
C LEU A 182 1.59 4.83 8.81
N VAL A 183 0.31 4.82 9.20
CA VAL A 183 -0.64 5.88 8.82
C VAL A 183 -0.32 7.20 9.49
N GLU A 184 0.02 7.19 10.79
CA GLU A 184 0.41 8.40 11.53
C GLU A 184 1.69 9.04 10.97
N HIS A 185 2.66 8.24 10.51
CA HIS A 185 3.88 8.74 9.89
C HIS A 185 3.57 9.61 8.66
N MET A 186 2.72 9.12 7.75
CA MET A 186 2.37 9.84 6.53
C MET A 186 1.36 10.96 6.76
N THR A 187 0.37 10.76 7.63
CA THR A 187 -0.60 11.81 7.94
C THR A 187 0.03 12.98 8.69
N ALA A 188 1.06 12.76 9.50
CA ALA A 188 1.85 13.84 10.10
C ALA A 188 2.60 14.66 9.04
N GLN A 189 3.07 14.02 7.95
CA GLN A 189 3.66 14.75 6.82
C GLN A 189 2.58 15.55 6.06
N ALA A 190 1.44 14.92 5.75
CA ALA A 190 0.31 15.59 5.13
C ALA A 190 -0.18 16.80 5.95
N ASP A 191 -0.20 16.68 7.28
CA ASP A 191 -0.56 17.78 8.20
C ASP A 191 0.42 18.96 8.09
N ARG A 192 1.73 18.69 8.05
CA ARG A 192 2.76 19.74 7.87
C ARG A 192 2.67 20.44 6.52
N GLU A 193 2.26 19.71 5.50
CA GLU A 193 2.10 20.22 4.14
C GLU A 193 0.69 20.81 3.89
N ASN A 194 -0.19 20.75 4.89
CA ASN A 194 -1.60 21.17 4.80
C ASN A 194 -2.36 20.47 3.66
N ARG A 195 -2.17 19.15 3.52
CA ARG A 195 -2.74 18.32 2.46
C ARG A 195 -3.71 17.29 3.01
N ALA A 196 -4.78 17.03 2.26
CA ALA A 196 -5.72 15.97 2.61
C ALA A 196 -5.10 14.59 2.38
N THR A 197 -5.65 13.60 3.07
CA THR A 197 -5.32 12.18 2.87
C THR A 197 -6.57 11.41 2.49
N TYR A 198 -6.50 10.61 1.45
CA TYR A 198 -7.60 9.85 0.88
C TYR A 198 -7.31 8.35 0.91
N LEU A 199 -8.34 7.53 1.08
CA LEU A 199 -8.27 6.08 0.98
C LEU A 199 -9.61 5.47 0.56
N GLU A 200 -9.56 4.27 0.00
CA GLU A 200 -10.69 3.36 -0.08
C GLU A 200 -10.47 2.16 0.82
N SER A 201 -11.39 1.93 1.76
CA SER A 201 -11.34 0.75 2.62
C SER A 201 -12.07 -0.42 1.99
N SER A 202 -11.42 -1.58 1.93
CA SER A 202 -11.99 -2.83 1.40
C SER A 202 -12.92 -3.58 2.37
N ALA A 203 -13.04 -3.12 3.63
CA ALA A 203 -13.84 -3.80 4.64
C ALA A 203 -14.43 -2.83 5.65
N GLU A 204 -15.75 -2.94 5.88
CA GLU A 204 -16.50 -2.06 6.79
C GLU A 204 -15.96 -2.11 8.23
N ALA A 205 -15.42 -3.27 8.64
CA ALA A 205 -14.78 -3.45 9.93
C ALA A 205 -13.62 -2.46 10.18
N ASN A 206 -13.00 -1.93 9.13
CA ASN A 206 -11.89 -0.97 9.22
C ASN A 206 -12.35 0.48 9.39
N LEU A 207 -13.64 0.80 9.18
CA LEU A 207 -14.16 2.17 9.33
C LEU A 207 -13.88 2.74 10.72
N GLY A 208 -14.14 1.94 11.77
CA GLY A 208 -13.89 2.35 13.15
C GLY A 208 -12.41 2.61 13.43
N TYR A 209 -11.52 1.87 12.77
CA TYR A 209 -10.08 2.07 12.85
C TYR A 209 -9.66 3.39 12.19
N TYR A 210 -10.08 3.63 10.93
CA TYR A 210 -9.72 4.86 10.21
C TYR A 210 -10.36 6.12 10.80
N ARG A 211 -11.58 6.03 11.34
CA ARG A 211 -12.23 7.14 12.09
C ARG A 211 -11.37 7.62 13.26
N LYS A 212 -10.79 6.69 14.04
CA LYS A 212 -9.88 7.03 15.14
C LYS A 212 -8.61 7.75 14.67
N LEU A 213 -8.20 7.52 13.41
CA LEU A 213 -7.06 8.21 12.78
C LEU A 213 -7.43 9.55 12.13
N GLY A 214 -8.71 9.95 12.21
CA GLY A 214 -9.21 11.22 11.70
C GLY A 214 -9.80 11.17 10.29
N PHE A 215 -9.95 9.99 9.71
CA PHE A 215 -10.64 9.85 8.42
C PHE A 215 -12.16 9.91 8.61
N ALA A 216 -12.81 10.75 7.83
CA ALA A 216 -14.26 10.82 7.74
C ALA A 216 -14.74 10.01 6.53
N TRP A 217 -15.80 9.22 6.73
CA TRP A 217 -16.50 8.55 5.63
C TRP A 217 -17.12 9.57 4.68
N LYS A 218 -17.10 9.29 3.37
CA LYS A 218 -17.64 10.15 2.33
C LYS A 218 -18.76 9.49 1.54
N THR A 219 -18.48 8.31 1.01
CA THR A 219 -19.45 7.54 0.23
C THR A 219 -19.02 6.07 0.22
N ASP A 220 -19.90 5.22 -0.31
CA ASP A 220 -19.61 3.83 -0.60
C ASP A 220 -19.63 3.61 -2.12
N ILE A 221 -18.71 2.79 -2.61
CA ILE A 221 -18.73 2.28 -3.99
C ILE A 221 -18.85 0.76 -3.96
N VAL A 222 -19.36 0.19 -5.05
CA VAL A 222 -19.67 -1.24 -5.13
C VAL A 222 -19.12 -1.83 -6.43
N LEU A 223 -18.45 -2.98 -6.30
CA LEU A 223 -18.03 -3.82 -7.40
C LEU A 223 -19.06 -4.95 -7.56
N GLU A 224 -19.81 -4.96 -8.66
CA GLU A 224 -21.07 -5.72 -8.74
C GLU A 224 -20.90 -7.14 -9.30
N ARG A 225 -19.88 -7.37 -10.13
CA ARG A 225 -19.71 -8.64 -10.86
C ARG A 225 -19.13 -9.80 -10.05
N GLY A 226 -18.89 -9.61 -8.76
CA GLY A 226 -18.46 -10.70 -7.87
C GLY A 226 -19.59 -11.69 -7.59
N VAL A 227 -19.28 -12.83 -6.96
CA VAL A 227 -20.32 -13.75 -6.45
C VAL A 227 -21.29 -13.02 -5.52
N ARG A 228 -20.79 -12.01 -4.81
CA ARG A 228 -21.57 -11.02 -4.07
C ARG A 228 -21.00 -9.63 -4.38
N PRO A 229 -21.82 -8.57 -4.31
CA PRO A 229 -21.33 -7.20 -4.44
C PRO A 229 -20.24 -6.93 -3.39
N VAL A 230 -19.08 -6.42 -3.83
CA VAL A 230 -17.96 -6.08 -2.94
C VAL A 230 -17.98 -4.58 -2.71
N LYS A 231 -18.15 -4.17 -1.46
CA LYS A 231 -18.32 -2.77 -1.08
C LYS A 231 -17.00 -2.17 -0.61
N MET A 232 -16.64 -1.00 -1.13
CA MET A 232 -15.51 -0.21 -0.66
C MET A 232 -16.00 1.11 -0.07
N GLN A 233 -15.40 1.52 1.05
CA GLN A 233 -15.79 2.76 1.73
C GLN A 233 -14.76 3.84 1.49
N ILE A 234 -15.20 4.96 0.92
CA ILE A 234 -14.35 6.09 0.60
C ILE A 234 -14.21 6.96 1.84
N MET A 235 -12.96 7.26 2.22
CA MET A 235 -12.70 8.08 3.40
C MET A 235 -11.63 9.13 3.13
N VAL A 236 -11.84 10.31 3.71
CA VAL A 236 -10.92 11.44 3.61
C VAL A 236 -10.60 11.96 4.99
N ARG A 237 -9.32 12.22 5.24
CA ARG A 237 -8.81 12.93 6.42
C ARG A 237 -8.33 14.30 5.99
N GLU A 238 -8.91 15.33 6.58
CA GLU A 238 -8.44 16.71 6.44
C GLU A 238 -7.16 16.93 7.25
N PRO A 239 -6.23 17.79 6.78
CA PRO A 239 -5.02 18.09 7.51
C PRO A 239 -5.33 18.77 8.84
N ARG A 240 -4.63 18.38 9.90
CA ARG A 240 -4.72 19.00 11.22
C ARG A 240 -3.70 20.13 11.31
N GLY A 241 -4.13 21.36 11.07
CA GLY A 241 -3.31 22.53 11.33
C GLY A 241 -3.17 22.84 12.83
N ALA A 242 -2.06 23.48 13.22
CA ALA A 242 -1.87 24.11 14.53
C ALA A 242 -2.89 25.24 14.84
N GLY A 243 -3.83 25.52 13.92
CA GLY A 243 -4.87 26.54 14.03
C GLY A 243 -6.31 26.02 14.05
N ALA A 244 -6.56 24.70 14.16
CA ALA A 244 -7.90 24.15 14.24
C ALA A 244 -8.54 24.31 15.64
N LYS A 245 -8.61 25.56 16.13
CA LYS A 245 -9.65 26.00 17.07
C LYS A 245 -10.53 26.99 16.33
N GLY A 246 -11.75 26.57 16.00
CA GLY A 246 -12.81 27.46 15.55
C GLY A 246 -13.16 27.33 14.08
N LYS A 247 -14.09 26.42 13.77
CA LYS A 247 -15.33 26.69 13.03
C LYS A 247 -16.11 25.38 12.92
N GLU A 248 -16.79 25.03 14.01
CA GLU A 248 -18.06 24.30 13.88
C GLU A 248 -19.02 25.26 13.18
N GLN A 249 -19.21 25.07 11.87
CA GLN A 249 -20.39 25.61 11.20
C GLN A 249 -21.52 24.61 11.41
N SER A 250 -22.37 24.92 12.38
CA SER A 250 -23.70 24.37 12.52
C SER A 250 -24.47 24.65 11.22
N VAL A 251 -24.80 23.60 10.48
CA VAL A 251 -25.71 23.68 9.33
C VAL A 251 -27.12 23.79 9.89
N GLU A 252 -27.71 24.99 9.76
CA GLU A 252 -29.12 25.24 10.05
C GLU A 252 -29.97 24.51 9.00
N VAL A 253 -30.70 23.48 9.43
CA VAL A 253 -31.67 22.78 8.59
C VAL A 253 -32.92 23.64 8.49
N ARG A 254 -33.11 24.33 7.36
CA ARG A 254 -34.41 24.92 7.01
C ARG A 254 -35.36 23.83 6.56
N MET A 255 -36.34 23.53 7.40
CA MET A 255 -37.57 22.85 7.03
C MET A 255 -38.37 23.78 6.11
N ILE A 256 -38.84 23.26 4.98
CA ILE A 256 -39.80 23.93 4.11
C ILE A 256 -41.11 23.17 4.22
N GLU A 257 -42.18 23.92 4.45
CA GLU A 257 -43.59 23.50 4.63
C GLU A 257 -44.16 22.73 3.44
#